data_AF-A0A480BSP2-F1
#
_entry.id   AF-A0A480BSP2-F1
#
_cell.length_a   1.000
_cell.length_b   1.000
_cell.length_c   1.000
_cell.angle_alpha   90.00
_cell.angle_beta   90.00
_cell.angle_gamma   90.00
#
_symmetry.space_group_name_H-M   'P 1'
#
loop_
_entity.id
_entity.type
_entity.pdbx_description
1 polymer ?
#
loop_
_entity_poly.entity_id
_entity_poly.type
_entity_poly.pdbx_seq_one_letter_code
_entity_poly.pdbx_strand_id
1 'polypeptide(L)'
;MITPTDLLRLGRIALVLIGEGVDELLLADASRPTVRLVFRLLPWNWVPRRRAPRGVRLRRSLERLGPIFVKFGQILSTRRDLLPPDIADELAALQDQVPPFPGSIAHRLVETAYEGRLDNWLARFDDDPLASASIAQVHTARLHDGREIVLKVLRPGIERTIRRDLRLLYHLARLLGGLTRDIARLRPREVVAEFEFTLIEELDLVREGANASQLRRNFADSGVLYVPEVYWEFTRPGVLAMERIDGIPVDDIAALQSAGVDLRALAHAGVEIFFTQVFEHNFFHAD
;
A
#
# COMPACT_ATOMS: atom_id res chain seq x y z
N MET A 1 -22.31 12.99 1.13
CA MET A 1 -22.43 14.22 0.31
C MET A 1 -21.04 14.58 -0.20
N ILE A 2 -20.91 15.02 -1.45
CA ILE A 2 -19.63 15.45 -2.04
C ILE A 2 -19.34 16.86 -1.50
N THR A 3 -18.18 17.04 -0.87
CA THR A 3 -17.73 18.35 -0.36
C THR A 3 -17.02 19.15 -1.46
N PRO A 4 -16.87 20.48 -1.32
CA PRO A 4 -16.11 21.28 -2.28
C PRO A 4 -14.66 20.80 -2.48
N THR A 5 -14.02 20.31 -1.42
CA THR A 5 -12.68 19.72 -1.48
C THR A 5 -12.67 18.39 -2.23
N ASP A 6 -13.73 17.59 -2.13
CA ASP A 6 -13.90 16.38 -2.93
C ASP A 6 -14.04 16.71 -4.43
N LEU A 7 -14.75 17.78 -4.80
CA LEU A 7 -14.86 18.23 -6.20
C LEU A 7 -13.51 18.67 -6.78
N LEU A 8 -12.71 19.42 -6.01
CA LEU A 8 -11.36 19.80 -6.42
C LEU A 8 -10.47 18.55 -6.61
N ARG A 9 -10.58 17.58 -5.70
CA ARG A 9 -9.83 16.32 -5.79
C ARG A 9 -10.28 15.47 -6.98
N LEU A 10 -11.59 15.40 -7.27
CA LEU A 10 -12.13 14.76 -8.48
C LEU A 10 -11.64 15.44 -9.76
N GLY A 11 -11.60 16.78 -9.77
CA GLY A 11 -11.02 17.54 -10.87
C GLY A 11 -9.56 17.20 -11.09
N ARG A 12 -8.76 17.12 -10.02
CA ARG A 12 -7.36 16.67 -10.09
C ARG A 12 -7.25 15.23 -10.61
N ILE A 13 -8.12 14.31 -10.16
CA ILE A 13 -8.14 12.93 -10.67
C ILE A 13 -8.41 12.93 -12.17
N ALA A 14 -9.45 13.63 -12.62
CA ALA A 14 -9.78 13.74 -14.03
C ALA A 14 -8.60 14.31 -14.84
N LEU A 15 -7.95 15.38 -14.36
CA LEU A 15 -6.79 15.98 -15.04
C LEU A 15 -5.60 15.02 -15.14
N VAL A 16 -5.32 14.22 -14.11
CA VAL A 16 -4.25 13.21 -14.15
C VAL A 16 -4.59 12.12 -15.16
N LEU A 17 -5.82 11.58 -15.12
CA LEU A 17 -6.27 10.54 -16.04
C LEU A 17 -6.26 11.04 -17.50
N ILE A 18 -6.71 12.27 -17.75
CA ILE A 18 -6.67 12.91 -19.08
C ILE A 18 -5.22 13.16 -19.52
N GLY A 19 -4.36 13.63 -18.63
CA GLY A 19 -2.96 13.93 -18.94
C GLY A 19 -2.14 12.70 -19.33
N GLU A 20 -2.39 11.56 -18.67
CA GLU A 20 -1.83 10.27 -19.06
C GLU A 20 -2.66 9.57 -20.15
N GLY A 21 -3.82 10.13 -20.52
CA GLY A 21 -4.74 9.64 -21.55
C GLY A 21 -5.49 8.34 -21.20
N VAL A 22 -5.61 8.00 -19.92
CA VAL A 22 -6.39 6.86 -19.44
C VAL A 22 -7.88 7.00 -19.77
N ASP A 23 -8.36 8.24 -19.93
CA ASP A 23 -9.70 8.56 -20.42
C ASP A 23 -9.98 7.93 -21.80
N GLU A 24 -9.01 7.88 -22.72
CA GLU A 24 -9.16 7.20 -24.01
C GLU A 24 -9.39 5.70 -23.84
N LEU A 25 -8.65 5.05 -22.94
CA LEU A 25 -8.75 3.61 -22.69
C LEU A 25 -10.15 3.23 -22.19
N LEU A 26 -10.74 4.12 -21.39
CA LEU A 26 -12.06 3.90 -20.80
C LEU A 26 -13.19 4.29 -21.76
N LEU A 27 -13.01 5.37 -22.53
CA LEU A 27 -14.09 6.02 -23.28
C LEU A 27 -14.09 5.71 -24.78
N ALA A 28 -12.99 5.20 -25.36
CA ALA A 28 -12.94 4.82 -26.78
C ALA A 28 -13.94 3.68 -27.09
N ASP A 29 -14.05 2.71 -26.18
CA ASP A 29 -14.96 1.56 -26.28
C ASP A 29 -16.26 1.74 -25.49
N ALA A 30 -16.61 2.98 -25.14
CA ALA A 30 -17.84 3.27 -24.40
C ALA A 30 -19.07 2.72 -25.15
N SER A 31 -19.89 1.93 -24.45
CA SER A 31 -21.08 1.28 -25.00
C SER A 31 -22.16 2.26 -25.49
N ARG A 32 -22.09 3.52 -25.04
CA ARG A 32 -23.07 4.57 -25.35
C ARG A 32 -22.50 5.56 -26.39
N PRO A 33 -23.15 5.73 -27.56
CA PRO A 33 -22.65 6.60 -28.63
C PRO A 33 -22.63 8.09 -28.22
N THR A 34 -23.52 8.50 -27.32
CA THR A 34 -23.57 9.86 -26.77
C THR A 34 -22.34 10.18 -25.92
N VAL A 35 -21.88 9.23 -25.10
CA VAL A 35 -20.67 9.36 -24.29
C VAL A 35 -19.44 9.50 -25.18
N ARG A 36 -19.37 8.69 -26.26
CA ARG A 36 -18.29 8.76 -27.24
C ARG A 36 -18.26 10.08 -28.00
N LEU A 37 -19.43 10.63 -28.36
CA LEU A 37 -19.56 11.92 -29.05
C LEU A 37 -19.14 13.08 -28.14
N VAL A 38 -19.66 13.12 -26.90
CA VAL A 38 -19.26 14.13 -25.91
C VAL A 38 -17.76 14.06 -25.68
N PHE A 39 -17.21 12.86 -25.49
CA PHE A 39 -15.78 12.65 -25.31
C PHE A 39 -14.97 13.27 -26.44
N ARG A 40 -15.30 12.96 -27.70
CA ARG A 40 -14.57 13.44 -28.89
C ARG A 40 -14.55 14.97 -29.00
N LEU A 41 -15.55 15.65 -28.47
CA LEU A 41 -15.69 17.11 -28.50
C LEU A 41 -14.99 17.82 -27.33
N LEU A 42 -14.41 17.09 -26.39
CA LEU A 42 -13.73 17.69 -25.24
C LEU A 42 -12.39 18.34 -25.68
N PRO A 43 -12.11 19.57 -25.22
CA PRO A 43 -10.97 20.37 -25.71
C PRO A 43 -9.61 19.75 -25.40
N TRP A 44 -9.54 18.90 -24.37
CA TRP A 44 -8.32 18.19 -23.99
C TRP A 44 -7.94 17.01 -24.91
N ASN A 45 -8.80 16.62 -25.86
CA ASN A 45 -8.41 15.66 -26.91
C ASN A 45 -7.52 16.27 -28.00
N TRP A 46 -7.37 17.60 -28.00
CA TRP A 46 -6.56 18.33 -28.97
C TRP A 46 -5.18 18.74 -28.41
N VAL A 47 -4.90 18.39 -27.15
CA VAL A 47 -3.61 18.60 -26.49
C VAL A 47 -2.71 17.38 -26.76
N PRO A 48 -1.41 17.56 -27.09
CA PRO A 48 -0.48 16.44 -27.24
C PRO A 48 -0.38 15.62 -25.95
N ARG A 49 -0.67 14.33 -26.02
CA ARG A 49 -0.64 13.41 -24.87
C ARG A 49 0.60 12.53 -24.90
N ARG A 50 1.04 12.09 -23.71
CA ARG A 50 2.14 11.14 -23.58
C ARG A 50 1.73 9.79 -24.19
N ARG A 51 2.42 9.36 -25.24
CA ARG A 51 2.25 8.05 -25.85
C ARG A 51 3.11 7.05 -25.08
N ALA A 52 2.47 6.24 -24.25
CA ALA A 52 3.07 5.10 -23.58
C ALA A 52 2.11 3.91 -23.68
N PRO A 53 2.57 2.67 -23.44
CA PRO A 53 1.67 1.53 -23.28
C PRO A 53 0.61 1.79 -22.20
N ARG A 54 -0.58 1.18 -22.35
CA ARG A 54 -1.72 1.43 -21.46
C ARG A 54 -1.44 1.12 -19.99
N GLY A 55 -0.70 0.05 -19.69
CA GLY A 55 -0.28 -0.30 -18.32
C GLY A 55 0.59 0.80 -17.69
N VAL A 56 1.60 1.28 -18.43
CA VAL A 56 2.48 2.39 -17.99
C VAL A 56 1.68 3.66 -17.70
N ARG A 57 0.71 4.00 -18.56
CA ARG A 57 -0.18 5.17 -18.38
C ARG A 57 -1.01 5.05 -17.10
N LEU A 58 -1.54 3.86 -16.82
CA LEU A 58 -2.31 3.59 -15.61
C LEU A 58 -1.42 3.67 -14.37
N ARG A 59 -0.27 2.98 -14.37
CA ARG A 59 0.70 3.02 -13.27
C ARG A 59 1.08 4.46 -12.90
N ARG A 60 1.53 5.26 -13.88
CA ARG A 60 1.89 6.68 -13.68
C ARG A 60 0.74 7.51 -13.15
N SER A 61 -0.49 7.21 -13.58
CA SER A 61 -1.68 7.89 -13.06
C SER A 61 -1.81 7.62 -11.56
N LEU A 62 -1.74 6.36 -11.13
CA LEU A 62 -1.87 5.97 -9.73
C LEU A 62 -0.75 6.57 -8.87
N GLU A 63 0.50 6.55 -9.33
CA GLU A 63 1.64 7.23 -8.70
C GLU A 63 1.37 8.73 -8.47
N ARG A 64 0.88 9.44 -9.49
CA ARG A 64 0.58 10.88 -9.42
C ARG A 64 -0.63 11.21 -8.54
N LEU A 65 -1.55 10.26 -8.39
CA LEU A 65 -2.73 10.39 -7.53
C LEU A 65 -2.36 10.22 -6.05
N GLY A 66 -1.32 9.43 -5.77
CA GLY A 66 -0.68 9.33 -4.48
C GLY A 66 -0.87 7.98 -3.79
N PRO A 67 -0.45 7.86 -2.52
CA PRO A 67 -0.21 6.57 -1.87
C PRO A 67 -1.41 5.62 -1.84
N ILE A 68 -2.62 6.15 -1.60
CA ILE A 68 -3.84 5.32 -1.56
C ILE A 68 -4.14 4.71 -2.93
N PHE A 69 -3.87 5.42 -4.02
CA PHE A 69 -4.08 4.91 -5.38
C PHE A 69 -2.97 3.97 -5.83
N VAL A 70 -1.73 4.19 -5.38
CA VAL A 70 -0.63 3.23 -5.55
C VAL A 70 -1.01 1.91 -4.88
N LYS A 71 -1.44 1.96 -3.61
CA LYS A 71 -1.86 0.79 -2.87
C LYS A 71 -3.07 0.08 -3.48
N PHE A 72 -4.05 0.85 -3.96
CA PHE A 72 -5.17 0.31 -4.74
C PHE A 72 -4.69 -0.46 -5.98
N GLY A 73 -3.71 0.10 -6.70
CA GLY A 73 -3.12 -0.57 -7.87
C GLY A 73 -2.38 -1.85 -7.51
N GLN A 74 -1.62 -1.86 -6.41
CA GLN A 74 -0.90 -3.04 -5.93
C GLN A 74 -1.86 -4.18 -5.59
N ILE A 75 -2.91 -3.92 -4.80
CA ILE A 75 -3.94 -4.92 -4.48
C ILE A 75 -4.66 -5.38 -5.75
N LEU A 76 -4.97 -4.47 -6.68
CA LEU A 76 -5.58 -4.86 -7.94
C LEU A 76 -4.64 -5.73 -8.81
N SER A 77 -3.32 -5.57 -8.70
CA SER A 77 -2.33 -6.33 -9.46
C SER A 77 -2.27 -7.81 -9.05
N THR A 78 -2.65 -8.13 -7.81
CA THR A 78 -2.75 -9.53 -7.34
C THR A 78 -3.93 -10.25 -7.99
N ARG A 79 -4.97 -9.50 -8.38
CA ARG A 79 -6.15 -9.98 -9.13
C ARG A 79 -5.90 -10.05 -10.63
N ARG A 80 -4.91 -10.85 -11.03
CA ARG A 80 -4.56 -11.10 -12.45
C ARG A 80 -5.72 -11.70 -13.26
N ASP A 81 -6.69 -12.32 -12.60
CA ASP A 81 -7.95 -12.81 -13.18
C ASP A 81 -8.84 -11.68 -13.71
N LEU A 82 -8.71 -10.47 -13.13
CA LEU A 82 -9.51 -9.30 -13.45
C LEU A 82 -8.83 -8.36 -14.46
N LEU A 83 -7.53 -8.52 -14.69
CA LEU A 83 -6.75 -7.57 -15.49
C LEU A 83 -6.06 -8.23 -16.67
N PRO A 84 -5.95 -7.53 -17.82
CA PRO A 84 -5.03 -7.92 -18.87
C PRO A 84 -3.58 -8.03 -18.33
N PRO A 85 -2.78 -9.02 -18.77
CA PRO A 85 -1.42 -9.25 -18.26
C PRO A 85 -0.53 -8.01 -18.31
N ASP A 86 -0.58 -7.24 -19.41
CA ASP A 86 0.22 -6.03 -19.59
C ASP A 86 -0.11 -4.92 -18.59
N ILE A 87 -1.34 -4.90 -18.06
CA ILE A 87 -1.74 -3.97 -17.00
C ILE A 87 -1.31 -4.52 -15.64
N ALA A 88 -1.55 -5.81 -15.38
CA ALA A 88 -1.19 -6.44 -14.12
C ALA A 88 0.31 -6.36 -13.83
N ASP A 89 1.15 -6.61 -14.84
CA ASP A 89 2.61 -6.53 -14.70
C ASP A 89 3.09 -5.10 -14.38
N GLU A 90 2.49 -4.08 -15.00
CA GLU A 90 2.80 -2.69 -14.67
C GLU A 90 2.28 -2.30 -13.29
N LEU A 91 1.08 -2.72 -12.89
CA LEU A 91 0.58 -2.43 -11.53
C LEU A 91 1.40 -3.14 -10.44
N ALA A 92 1.93 -4.33 -10.71
CA ALA A 92 2.83 -5.03 -9.79
C ALA A 92 4.16 -4.28 -9.59
N ALA A 93 4.57 -3.44 -10.56
CA ALA A 93 5.75 -2.59 -10.46
C ALA A 93 5.50 -1.28 -9.68
N LEU A 94 4.30 -1.06 -9.13
CA LEU A 94 4.03 0.08 -8.27
C LEU A 94 4.85 -0.03 -6.98
N GLN A 95 5.70 0.96 -6.74
CA GLN A 95 6.47 1.06 -5.51
C GLN A 95 5.71 1.87 -4.46
N ASP A 96 5.65 1.37 -3.24
CA ASP A 96 5.09 2.09 -2.09
C ASP A 96 6.15 2.95 -1.38
N GLN A 97 6.84 3.80 -2.14
CA GLN A 97 7.80 4.75 -1.58
C GLN A 97 7.19 6.14 -1.53
N VAL A 98 6.92 6.59 -0.30
CA VAL A 98 6.28 7.87 -0.05
C VAL A 98 7.22 8.71 0.79
N PRO A 99 7.41 10.00 0.47
CA PRO A 99 8.26 10.86 1.27
C PRO A 99 7.91 10.82 2.77
N PRO A 100 8.93 10.86 3.63
CA PRO A 100 8.70 10.87 5.05
C PRO A 100 7.95 12.14 5.49
N PHE A 101 7.10 12.02 6.51
CA PHE A 101 6.65 13.18 7.27
C PHE A 101 7.70 13.53 8.35
N PRO A 102 7.70 14.76 8.89
CA PRO A 102 8.69 15.18 9.88
C PRO A 102 8.73 14.27 11.12
N GLY A 103 9.93 13.83 11.52
CA GLY A 103 10.15 12.98 12.70
C GLY A 103 9.57 13.53 14.00
N SER A 104 9.65 14.84 14.20
CA SER A 104 9.04 15.49 15.36
C SER A 104 7.51 15.29 15.47
N ILE A 105 6.81 15.04 14.36
CA ILE A 105 5.39 14.65 14.40
C ILE A 105 5.26 13.20 14.88
N ALA A 106 6.13 12.29 14.42
CA ALA A 106 6.13 10.89 14.83
C ALA A 106 6.43 10.78 16.32
N HIS A 107 7.44 11.51 16.82
CA HIS A 107 7.74 11.67 18.24
C HIS A 107 6.46 12.04 19.00
N ARG A 108 5.78 13.13 18.64
CA ARG A 108 4.54 13.56 19.34
C ARG A 108 3.41 12.54 19.27
N LEU A 109 3.27 11.82 18.15
CA LEU A 109 2.26 10.77 18.01
C LEU A 109 2.54 9.61 18.96
N VAL A 110 3.81 9.19 19.09
CA VAL A 110 4.23 8.17 20.04
C VAL A 110 4.01 8.64 21.48
N GLU A 111 4.36 9.89 21.78
CA GLU A 111 4.15 10.55 23.08
C GLU A 111 2.68 10.58 23.48
N THR A 112 1.80 10.86 22.51
CA THR A 112 0.35 10.82 22.67
C THR A 112 -0.14 9.38 22.92
N ALA A 113 0.36 8.41 22.15
CA ALA A 113 -0.03 7.00 22.28
C ALA A 113 0.42 6.38 23.62
N TYR A 114 1.52 6.87 24.18
CA TYR A 114 2.06 6.41 25.46
C TYR A 114 1.66 7.29 26.65
N GLU A 115 0.83 8.31 26.42
CA GLU A 115 0.30 9.21 27.45
C GLU A 115 1.39 9.85 28.32
N GLY A 116 2.55 10.17 27.73
CA GLY A 116 3.68 10.72 28.45
C GLY A 116 4.91 10.96 27.59
N ARG A 117 5.91 11.63 28.15
CA ARG A 117 7.19 11.94 27.48
C ARG A 117 7.89 10.66 27.02
N LEU A 118 8.46 10.67 25.81
CA LEU A 118 9.18 9.49 25.28
C LEU A 118 10.32 9.05 26.20
N ASP A 119 11.02 9.99 26.85
CA ASP A 119 12.12 9.72 27.77
C ASP A 119 11.75 8.79 28.94
N ASN A 120 10.45 8.67 29.27
CA ASN A 120 9.95 7.78 30.32
C ASN A 120 9.80 6.32 29.84
N TRP A 121 9.73 6.12 28.52
CA TRP A 121 9.44 4.84 27.88
C TRP A 121 10.67 4.29 27.14
N LEU A 122 11.45 5.19 26.54
CA LEU A 122 12.55 4.87 25.63
C LEU A 122 13.82 5.60 26.08
N ALA A 123 14.96 4.90 26.00
CA ALA A 123 16.27 5.51 26.20
C ALA A 123 16.71 6.36 25.01
N ARG A 124 16.20 6.07 23.80
CA ARG A 124 16.46 6.82 22.57
C ARG A 124 15.31 6.63 21.60
N PHE A 125 14.97 7.69 20.88
CA PHE A 125 14.14 7.67 19.69
C PHE A 125 14.85 8.45 18.58
N ASP A 126 14.86 7.92 17.37
CA ASP A 126 15.43 8.59 16.21
C ASP A 126 14.34 9.31 15.41
N ASP A 127 14.46 10.64 15.31
CA ASP A 127 13.56 11.45 14.50
C ASP A 127 13.72 11.16 13.01
N ASP A 128 14.91 10.71 12.57
CA ASP A 128 15.11 10.31 11.19
C ASP A 128 14.50 8.90 10.98
N PRO A 129 13.50 8.76 10.09
CA PRO A 129 12.85 7.48 9.89
C PRO A 129 13.78 6.50 9.19
N LEU A 130 13.79 5.26 9.67
CA LEU A 130 14.44 4.13 9.01
C LEU A 130 13.79 3.82 7.66
N ALA A 131 12.45 3.87 7.62
CA ALA A 131 11.67 3.58 6.42
C ALA A 131 10.35 4.36 6.41
N SER A 132 9.78 4.54 5.22
CA SER A 132 8.52 5.24 5.02
C SER A 132 7.66 4.53 3.99
N ALA A 133 6.43 4.17 4.38
CA ALA A 133 5.45 3.47 3.55
C ALA A 133 4.15 4.29 3.39
N SER A 134 3.16 3.78 2.65
CA SER A 134 1.89 4.45 2.35
C SER A 134 1.16 5.02 3.58
N ILE A 135 1.00 4.21 4.62
CA ILE A 135 0.17 4.53 5.79
C ILE A 135 0.96 4.82 7.07
N ALA A 136 2.24 4.45 7.10
CA ALA A 136 3.08 4.53 8.30
C ALA A 136 4.54 4.87 7.99
N GLN A 137 5.27 5.23 9.03
CA GLN A 137 6.73 5.38 9.03
C GLN A 137 7.33 4.48 10.10
N VAL A 138 8.58 4.07 9.90
CA VAL A 138 9.31 3.25 10.87
C VAL A 138 10.47 4.07 11.40
N HIS A 139 10.59 4.15 12.72
CA HIS A 139 11.65 4.85 13.43
C HIS A 139 12.47 3.86 14.25
N THR A 140 13.78 4.10 14.36
CA THR A 140 14.61 3.32 15.30
C THR A 140 14.48 3.88 16.71
N ALA A 141 14.49 3.01 17.70
CA ALA A 141 14.47 3.39 19.11
C ALA A 141 15.23 2.37 19.96
N ARG A 142 15.55 2.76 21.19
CA ARG A 142 16.20 1.88 22.17
C ARG A 142 15.44 1.93 23.49
N LEU A 143 15.20 0.76 24.07
CA LEU A 143 14.60 0.61 25.39
C LEU A 143 15.63 0.92 26.50
N HIS A 144 15.15 1.17 27.72
CA HIS A 144 16.04 1.42 28.87
C HIS A 144 16.90 0.23 29.28
N ASP A 145 16.49 -0.99 28.93
CA ASP A 145 17.29 -2.21 29.12
C ASP A 145 18.32 -2.45 28.02
N GLY A 146 18.42 -1.54 27.04
CA GLY A 146 19.40 -1.60 25.96
C GLY A 146 18.95 -2.30 24.68
N ARG A 147 17.77 -2.93 24.66
CA ARG A 147 17.25 -3.56 23.43
C ARG A 147 16.98 -2.53 22.34
N GLU A 148 17.43 -2.82 21.12
CA GLU A 148 17.16 -2.04 19.92
C GLU A 148 15.82 -2.47 19.30
N ILE A 149 14.97 -1.49 19.02
CA ILE A 149 13.62 -1.73 18.52
C ILE A 149 13.32 -0.82 17.33
N VAL A 150 12.25 -1.15 16.62
CA VAL A 150 11.63 -0.26 15.64
C VAL A 150 10.22 0.08 16.07
N LEU A 151 9.82 1.34 15.84
CA LEU A 151 8.48 1.85 16.06
C LEU A 151 7.85 2.21 14.72
N LYS A 152 6.86 1.43 14.29
CA LYS A 152 6.00 1.75 13.15
C LYS A 152 4.89 2.68 13.62
N VAL A 153 4.85 3.90 13.10
CA VAL A 153 3.94 4.98 13.52
C VAL A 153 3.02 5.35 12.35
N LEU A 154 1.71 5.34 12.56
CA LEU A 154 0.76 5.74 11.53
C LEU A 154 0.94 7.21 11.13
N ARG A 155 0.73 7.50 9.84
CA ARG A 155 0.79 8.86 9.31
C ARG A 155 -0.31 9.74 9.95
N PRO A 156 0.00 11.00 10.29
CA PRO A 156 -0.96 11.90 10.90
C PRO A 156 -2.17 12.13 9.98
N GLY A 157 -3.37 11.87 10.48
CA GLY A 157 -4.63 12.08 9.74
C GLY A 157 -4.83 11.13 8.56
N ILE A 158 -4.12 10.00 8.51
CA ILE A 158 -4.21 9.02 7.41
C ILE A 158 -5.63 8.46 7.23
N GLU A 159 -6.34 8.19 8.33
CA GLU A 159 -7.72 7.68 8.29
C GLU A 159 -8.66 8.64 7.54
N ARG A 160 -8.56 9.95 7.80
CA ARG A 160 -9.36 10.96 7.10
C ARG A 160 -9.03 10.98 5.60
N THR A 161 -7.76 10.81 5.26
CA THR A 161 -7.28 10.76 3.88
C THR A 161 -7.81 9.52 3.16
N ILE A 162 -7.74 8.35 3.81
CA ILE A 162 -8.28 7.08 3.33
C ILE A 162 -9.79 7.20 3.08
N ARG A 163 -10.56 7.63 4.09
CA ARG A 163 -12.03 7.79 3.93
C ARG A 163 -12.39 8.77 2.82
N ARG A 164 -11.60 9.82 2.61
CA ARG A 164 -11.82 10.73 1.47
C ARG A 164 -11.56 10.02 0.15
N ASP A 165 -10.41 9.40 -0.02
CA ASP A 165 -10.02 8.81 -1.30
C ASP A 165 -10.88 7.57 -1.63
N LEU A 166 -11.33 6.79 -0.63
CA LEU A 166 -12.33 5.73 -0.79
C LEU A 166 -13.67 6.25 -1.30
N ARG A 167 -14.19 7.37 -0.76
CA ARG A 167 -15.41 8.00 -1.30
C ARG A 167 -15.26 8.32 -2.79
N LEU A 168 -14.08 8.81 -3.20
CA LEU A 168 -13.79 9.11 -4.60
C LEU A 168 -13.73 7.84 -5.46
N LEU A 169 -13.08 6.78 -4.97
CA LEU A 169 -13.05 5.48 -5.64
C LEU A 169 -14.46 4.91 -5.83
N TYR A 170 -15.34 5.00 -4.83
CA TYR A 170 -16.75 4.60 -4.97
C TYR A 170 -17.51 5.44 -6.00
N HIS A 171 -17.26 6.75 -6.05
CA HIS A 171 -17.84 7.61 -7.08
C HIS A 171 -17.37 7.19 -8.48
N LEU A 172 -16.07 6.94 -8.67
CA LEU A 172 -15.51 6.45 -9.93
C LEU A 172 -16.07 5.08 -10.29
N ALA A 173 -16.11 4.13 -9.36
CA ALA A 173 -16.68 2.80 -9.56
C ALA A 173 -18.14 2.86 -10.02
N ARG A 174 -18.94 3.78 -9.46
CA ARG A 174 -20.33 4.01 -9.90
C ARG A 174 -20.41 4.58 -11.32
N LEU A 175 -19.52 5.50 -11.69
CA LEU A 175 -19.49 6.08 -13.03
C LEU A 175 -19.02 5.08 -14.09
N LEU A 176 -18.01 4.29 -13.76
CA LEU A 176 -17.38 3.33 -14.67
C LEU A 176 -18.19 2.03 -14.83
N GLY A 177 -18.93 1.60 -13.81
CA GLY A 177 -19.65 0.32 -13.81
C GLY A 177 -20.67 0.13 -14.94
N GLY A 178 -21.08 1.19 -15.63
CA GLY A 178 -21.97 1.13 -16.80
C GLY A 178 -21.31 1.50 -18.12
N LEU A 179 -19.98 1.68 -18.17
CA LEU A 179 -19.29 2.25 -19.31
C LEU A 179 -19.08 1.20 -20.43
N THR A 180 -18.54 0.05 -20.08
CA THR A 180 -18.36 -1.11 -20.97
C THR A 180 -18.82 -2.40 -20.28
N ARG A 181 -19.06 -3.46 -21.07
CA ARG A 181 -19.43 -4.78 -20.52
C ARG A 181 -18.30 -5.37 -19.68
N ASP A 182 -17.05 -5.18 -20.08
CA ASP A 182 -15.90 -5.71 -19.36
C ASP A 182 -15.73 -5.01 -18.01
N ILE A 183 -15.86 -3.68 -17.96
CA ILE A 183 -15.82 -2.94 -16.69
C ILE A 183 -16.99 -3.35 -15.77
N ALA A 184 -18.19 -3.58 -16.33
CA ALA A 184 -19.32 -4.05 -15.54
C ALA A 184 -19.05 -5.44 -14.92
N ARG A 185 -18.37 -6.34 -15.66
CA ARG A 185 -17.97 -7.68 -15.18
C ARG A 185 -16.95 -7.64 -14.05
N LEU A 186 -16.09 -6.62 -14.01
CA LEU A 186 -15.15 -6.40 -12.90
C LEU A 186 -15.85 -6.08 -11.57
N ARG A 187 -17.16 -5.75 -11.59
CA ARG A 187 -17.94 -5.30 -10.43
C ARG A 187 -17.16 -4.23 -9.62
N PRO A 188 -16.87 -3.04 -10.21
CA PRO A 188 -15.91 -2.09 -9.66
C PRO A 188 -16.22 -1.62 -8.23
N ARG A 189 -17.50 -1.64 -7.84
CA ARG A 189 -17.92 -1.29 -6.48
C ARG A 189 -17.46 -2.31 -5.45
N GLU A 190 -17.40 -3.58 -5.82
CA GLU A 190 -16.97 -4.64 -4.92
C GLU A 190 -15.46 -4.69 -4.82
N VAL A 191 -14.74 -4.44 -5.91
CA VAL A 191 -13.29 -4.22 -5.87
C VAL A 191 -12.93 -3.10 -4.90
N VAL A 192 -13.68 -1.98 -4.93
CA VAL A 192 -13.47 -0.88 -3.97
C VAL A 192 -13.87 -1.28 -2.54
N ALA A 193 -14.88 -2.13 -2.36
CA ALA A 193 -15.30 -2.60 -1.03
C ALA A 193 -14.28 -3.56 -0.40
N GLU A 194 -13.71 -4.47 -1.19
CA GLU A 194 -12.62 -5.36 -0.79
C GLU A 194 -11.38 -4.53 -0.43
N PHE A 195 -11.03 -3.55 -1.26
CA PHE A 195 -9.96 -2.61 -0.96
C PHE A 195 -10.20 -1.80 0.32
N GLU A 196 -11.41 -1.29 0.53
CA GLU A 196 -11.79 -0.59 1.78
C GLU A 196 -11.60 -1.50 3.00
N PHE A 197 -12.05 -2.75 2.92
CA PHE A 197 -11.91 -3.71 4.00
C PHE A 197 -10.43 -3.87 4.41
N THR A 198 -9.56 -4.25 3.46
CA THR A 198 -8.13 -4.44 3.73
C THR A 198 -7.48 -3.16 4.26
N LEU A 199 -7.76 -2.02 3.65
CA LEU A 199 -7.13 -0.75 4.00
C LEU A 199 -7.53 -0.24 5.39
N ILE A 200 -8.75 -0.53 5.84
CA ILE A 200 -9.22 -0.20 7.20
C ILE A 200 -8.61 -1.14 8.23
N GLU A 201 -8.44 -2.43 7.92
CA GLU A 201 -7.78 -3.37 8.85
C GLU A 201 -6.34 -2.97 9.14
N GLU A 202 -5.65 -2.39 8.17
CA GLU A 202 -4.29 -1.87 8.34
C GLU A 202 -4.16 -0.61 9.22
N LEU A 203 -5.27 0.05 9.55
CA LEU A 203 -5.25 1.21 10.45
C LEU A 203 -5.14 0.83 11.92
N ASP A 204 -5.23 -0.45 12.24
CA ASP A 204 -5.03 -0.95 13.60
C ASP A 204 -3.76 -1.79 13.67
N LEU A 205 -2.67 -1.14 14.09
CA LEU A 205 -1.36 -1.80 14.20
C LEU A 205 -1.31 -2.86 15.31
N VAL A 206 -2.31 -2.92 16.22
CA VAL A 206 -2.44 -4.03 17.18
C VAL A 206 -2.76 -5.33 16.44
N ARG A 207 -3.60 -5.27 15.40
CA ARG A 207 -3.93 -6.45 14.57
C ARG A 207 -2.70 -6.93 13.81
N GLU A 208 -1.92 -6.01 13.24
CA GLU A 208 -0.65 -6.34 12.58
C GLU A 208 0.31 -7.02 13.56
N GLY A 209 0.48 -6.48 14.77
CA GLY A 209 1.29 -7.12 15.82
C GLY A 209 0.78 -8.50 16.24
N ALA A 210 -0.54 -8.72 16.23
CA ALA A 210 -1.15 -9.99 16.60
C ALA A 210 -0.86 -11.06 15.55
N ASN A 211 -0.99 -10.68 14.28
CA ASN A 211 -0.65 -11.51 13.14
C ASN A 211 0.84 -11.86 13.12
N ALA A 212 1.73 -10.88 13.35
CA ALA A 212 3.16 -11.10 13.45
C ALA A 212 3.53 -12.06 14.60
N SER A 213 2.90 -11.90 15.77
CA SER A 213 3.10 -12.79 16.91
C SER A 213 2.61 -14.22 16.64
N GLN A 214 1.49 -14.37 15.92
CA GLN A 214 1.00 -15.68 15.49
C GLN A 214 1.97 -16.33 14.50
N LEU A 215 2.46 -15.57 13.51
CA LEU A 215 3.44 -16.07 12.56
C LEU A 215 4.73 -16.50 13.25
N ARG A 216 5.23 -15.71 14.22
CA ARG A 216 6.39 -16.08 15.04
C ARG A 216 6.19 -17.39 15.79
N ARG A 217 5.01 -17.60 16.41
CA ARG A 217 4.69 -18.87 17.10
C ARG A 217 4.66 -20.05 16.14
N ASN A 218 4.09 -19.87 14.96
CA ASN A 218 4.01 -20.92 13.94
C ASN A 218 5.40 -21.35 13.46
N PHE A 219 6.38 -20.44 13.45
CA PHE A 219 7.75 -20.71 13.00
C PHE A 219 8.79 -20.79 14.14
N ALA A 220 8.36 -20.98 15.40
CA ALA A 220 9.25 -20.92 16.56
C ALA A 220 10.42 -21.92 16.50
N ASP A 221 10.19 -23.09 15.90
CA ASP A 221 11.19 -24.16 15.75
C ASP A 221 11.73 -24.26 14.30
N SER A 222 11.48 -23.25 13.47
CA SER A 222 11.87 -23.27 12.06
C SER A 222 13.30 -22.79 11.85
N GLY A 223 14.04 -23.49 10.99
CA GLY A 223 15.35 -23.06 10.51
C GLY A 223 15.29 -22.14 9.28
N VAL A 224 14.10 -21.92 8.69
CA VAL A 224 13.96 -21.21 7.40
C VAL A 224 13.37 -19.80 7.52
N LEU A 225 12.65 -19.49 8.60
CA LEU A 225 12.05 -18.16 8.80
C LEU A 225 12.25 -17.68 10.23
N TYR A 226 12.83 -16.48 10.35
CA TYR A 226 12.84 -15.71 11.59
C TYR A 226 11.80 -14.60 11.53
N VAL A 227 10.93 -14.51 12.53
CA VAL A 227 9.92 -13.44 12.63
C VAL A 227 10.22 -12.62 13.88
N PRO A 228 10.49 -11.30 13.77
CA PRO A 228 10.86 -10.46 14.92
C PRO A 228 9.83 -10.45 16.05
N GLU A 229 10.29 -10.28 17.29
CA GLU A 229 9.41 -10.17 18.46
C GLU A 229 8.58 -8.87 18.43
N VAL A 230 7.32 -8.95 18.85
CA VAL A 230 6.46 -7.77 19.07
C VAL A 230 6.52 -7.39 20.55
N TYR A 231 6.86 -6.13 20.84
CA TYR A 231 6.88 -5.61 22.21
C TYR A 231 5.51 -5.03 22.59
N TRP A 232 4.64 -5.90 23.08
CA TRP A 232 3.23 -5.57 23.39
C TRP A 232 3.04 -4.41 24.37
N GLU A 233 3.95 -4.26 25.34
CA GLU A 233 3.94 -3.15 26.30
C GLU A 233 4.01 -1.77 25.60
N PHE A 234 4.64 -1.72 24.43
CA PHE A 234 4.89 -0.53 23.61
C PHE A 234 4.00 -0.46 22.36
N THR A 235 3.04 -1.38 22.20
CA THR A 235 2.15 -1.42 21.02
C THR A 235 0.78 -0.86 21.34
N ARG A 236 0.26 0.00 20.46
CA ARG A 236 -1.04 0.70 20.51
C ARG A 236 -1.64 0.73 19.09
N PRO A 237 -2.93 1.07 18.91
CA PRO A 237 -3.54 1.09 17.57
C PRO A 237 -2.77 1.91 16.51
N GLY A 238 -2.12 3.01 16.93
CA GLY A 238 -1.33 3.88 16.04
C GLY A 238 0.20 3.69 16.08
N VAL A 239 0.72 2.79 16.92
CA VAL A 239 2.16 2.56 17.10
C VAL A 239 2.42 1.07 17.32
N LEU A 240 3.21 0.43 16.46
CA LEU A 240 3.67 -0.96 16.62
C LEU A 240 5.15 -0.99 16.94
N ALA A 241 5.50 -1.63 18.06
CA ALA A 241 6.86 -1.82 18.50
C ALA A 241 7.33 -3.25 18.23
N MET A 242 8.46 -3.39 17.53
CA MET A 242 9.03 -4.68 17.17
C MET A 242 10.54 -4.70 17.37
N GLU A 243 11.08 -5.90 17.58
CA GLU A 243 12.51 -6.18 17.53
C GLU A 243 13.12 -5.64 16.24
N ARG A 244 14.26 -4.97 16.39
CA ARG A 244 15.04 -4.54 15.24
C ARG A 244 15.91 -5.71 14.76
N ILE A 245 15.79 -6.02 13.47
CA ILE A 245 16.65 -6.97 12.77
C ILE A 245 17.42 -6.27 11.65
N ASP A 246 18.56 -6.85 11.28
CA ASP A 246 19.38 -6.38 10.15
C ASP A 246 19.53 -7.53 9.13
N GLY A 247 19.57 -7.18 7.85
CA GLY A 247 19.66 -8.15 6.75
C GLY A 247 19.76 -7.46 5.39
N ILE A 248 19.94 -8.26 4.33
CA ILE A 248 19.93 -7.79 2.95
C ILE A 248 18.48 -7.88 2.43
N PRO A 249 17.89 -6.79 1.90
CA PRO A 249 16.57 -6.83 1.26
C PRO A 249 16.49 -7.88 0.16
N VAL A 250 15.40 -8.64 0.11
CA VAL A 250 15.22 -9.76 -0.84
C VAL A 250 15.18 -9.31 -2.30
N ASP A 251 14.80 -8.05 -2.54
CA ASP A 251 14.74 -7.41 -3.85
C ASP A 251 16.09 -6.83 -4.32
N ASP A 252 17.09 -6.74 -3.44
CA ASP A 252 18.46 -6.37 -3.79
C ASP A 252 19.28 -7.58 -4.26
N ILE A 253 18.97 -8.03 -5.48
CA ILE A 253 19.63 -9.18 -6.11
C ILE A 253 21.15 -8.99 -6.20
N ALA A 254 21.62 -7.76 -6.44
CA ALA A 254 23.05 -7.48 -6.56
C ALA A 254 23.77 -7.66 -5.22
N ALA A 255 23.20 -7.12 -4.13
CA ALA A 255 23.75 -7.31 -2.80
C ALA A 255 23.74 -8.79 -2.37
N LEU A 256 22.64 -9.51 -2.63
CA LEU A 256 22.54 -10.95 -2.33
C LEU A 256 23.60 -11.77 -3.08
N GLN A 257 23.79 -11.51 -4.38
CA GLN A 257 24.84 -12.15 -5.17
C GLN A 257 26.23 -11.82 -4.65
N SER A 258 26.49 -10.55 -4.29
CA SER A 258 27.78 -10.13 -3.73
C SER A 258 28.10 -10.77 -2.38
N ALA A 259 27.06 -11.05 -1.59
CA ALA A 259 27.16 -11.77 -0.31
C ALA A 259 27.25 -13.30 -0.48
N GLY A 260 27.20 -13.81 -1.72
CA GLY A 260 27.29 -15.25 -2.01
C GLY A 260 26.02 -16.03 -1.65
N VAL A 261 24.86 -15.37 -1.57
CA VAL A 261 23.58 -16.02 -1.29
C VAL A 261 23.16 -16.89 -2.48
N ASP A 262 22.81 -18.15 -2.22
CA ASP A 262 22.21 -19.02 -3.22
C ASP A 262 20.74 -18.61 -3.47
N LEU A 263 20.51 -17.90 -4.58
CA LEU A 263 19.18 -17.42 -4.97
C LEU A 263 18.20 -18.57 -5.25
N ARG A 264 18.68 -19.75 -5.66
CA ARG A 264 17.82 -20.92 -5.87
C ARG A 264 17.37 -21.49 -4.52
N ALA A 265 18.28 -21.62 -3.57
CA ALA A 265 17.94 -22.05 -2.22
C ALA A 265 17.00 -21.05 -1.53
N LEU A 266 17.25 -19.74 -1.70
CA LEU A 266 16.38 -18.69 -1.18
C LEU A 266 14.96 -18.75 -1.77
N ALA A 267 14.83 -18.93 -3.10
CA ALA A 267 13.53 -19.10 -3.74
C ALA A 267 12.81 -20.37 -3.27
N HIS A 268 13.55 -21.48 -3.07
CA HIS A 268 13.00 -22.70 -2.51
C HIS A 268 12.46 -22.48 -1.10
N ALA A 269 13.24 -21.84 -0.23
CA ALA A 269 12.81 -21.49 1.13
C ALA A 269 11.56 -20.61 1.12
N GLY A 270 11.46 -19.61 0.23
CA GLY A 270 10.26 -18.78 0.10
C GLY A 270 9.00 -19.58 -0.25
N VAL A 271 9.12 -20.54 -1.18
CA VAL A 271 8.01 -21.44 -1.56
C VAL A 271 7.64 -22.38 -0.42
N GLU A 272 8.63 -22.94 0.27
CA GLU A 272 8.45 -23.79 1.46
C GLU A 272 7.69 -23.04 2.56
N ILE A 273 8.17 -21.84 2.93
CA ILE A 273 7.52 -20.97 3.91
C ILE A 273 6.06 -20.72 3.56
N PHE A 274 5.76 -20.40 2.30
CA PHE A 274 4.38 -20.15 1.85
C PHE A 274 3.51 -21.41 1.98
N PHE A 275 4.00 -22.57 1.54
CA PHE A 275 3.23 -23.81 1.62
C PHE A 275 3.03 -24.30 3.05
N THR A 276 4.03 -24.17 3.92
CA THR A 276 3.89 -24.46 5.36
C THR A 276 2.80 -23.57 5.98
N GLN A 277 2.80 -22.27 5.66
CA GLN A 277 1.75 -21.35 6.12
C GLN A 277 0.35 -21.77 5.67
N VAL A 278 0.19 -22.14 4.40
CA VAL A 278 -1.11 -22.49 3.84
C VAL A 278 -1.60 -23.86 4.33
N PHE A 279 -0.76 -24.89 4.23
CA PHE A 279 -1.19 -26.28 4.42
C PHE A 279 -1.01 -26.80 5.85
N GLU A 280 -0.05 -26.28 6.60
CA GLU A 280 0.21 -26.73 7.96
C GLU A 280 -0.41 -25.77 8.98
N HIS A 281 -0.09 -24.48 8.86
CA HIS A 281 -0.52 -23.48 9.83
C HIS A 281 -1.97 -23.01 9.64
N ASN A 282 -2.52 -23.19 8.43
CA ASN A 282 -3.80 -22.59 8.01
C ASN A 282 -3.85 -21.08 8.31
N PHE A 283 -2.69 -20.42 8.24
CA PHE A 283 -2.48 -19.02 8.53
C PHE A 283 -1.28 -18.55 7.70
N PHE A 284 -1.52 -17.62 6.79
CA PHE A 284 -0.53 -17.20 5.81
C PHE A 284 -0.47 -15.69 5.65
N HIS A 285 0.72 -15.22 5.28
CA HIS A 285 0.99 -13.83 4.94
C HIS A 285 0.51 -13.56 3.51
N ALA A 286 -0.32 -12.53 3.36
CA ALA A 286 -0.88 -12.08 2.09
C ALA A 286 -0.91 -10.55 2.04
N ASP A 287 -0.94 -10.02 0.82
CA ASP A 287 -1.07 -8.59 0.51
C ASP A 287 -2.53 -8.11 0.53
#